data_AF-Q0HRV3-F1
#
_entry.id   AF-Q0HRV3-F1
#
_cell.length_a   1.000
_cell.length_b   1.000
_cell.length_c   1.000
_cell.angle_alpha   90.00
_cell.angle_beta   90.00
_cell.angle_gamma   90.00
#
_symmetry.space_group_name_H-M   'P 1'
#
loop_
_entity.id
_entity.type
_entity.pdbx_description
1 polymer ?
#
loop_
_entity_poly.entity_id
_entity_poly.type
_entity_poly.pdbx_seq_one_letter_code
_entity_poly.pdbx_strand_id
1 'polypeptide(L)'
;MNKRKQKGFSLIEIMVTSFIVAFGILGMAALQLKSLQAAHSAYQRTIASVIAMDVVERLWANMAMDTPLTETQLQEQSLAHWQQTANSRQSLPGLGLTLTNATGTNTYVITVDWGESRFGENDVPSQFIYSVDLYPGS
;
A
#
# COMPACT_ATOMS: atom_id res chain seq x y z
N MET A 1 -63.30 19.30 24.53
CA MET A 1 -62.09 20.03 24.06
C MET A 1 -60.87 19.34 24.65
N ASN A 2 -60.28 18.38 23.92
CA ASN A 2 -59.23 17.50 24.46
C ASN A 2 -57.88 18.22 24.50
N LYS A 3 -57.44 18.63 25.70
CA LYS A 3 -56.10 19.18 25.92
C LYS A 3 -55.08 18.04 25.83
N ARG A 4 -54.35 17.96 24.70
CA ARG A 4 -53.17 17.09 24.59
C ARG A 4 -52.16 17.52 25.64
N LYS A 5 -51.82 16.64 26.58
CA LYS A 5 -50.74 16.86 27.55
C LYS A 5 -49.41 16.83 26.78
N GLN A 6 -48.82 18.00 26.55
CA GLN A 6 -47.43 18.09 26.12
C GLN A 6 -46.57 17.50 27.26
N LYS A 7 -46.00 16.32 27.04
CA LYS A 7 -44.96 15.76 27.89
C LYS A 7 -43.66 16.47 27.52
N GLY A 8 -43.22 17.41 28.34
CA GLY A 8 -41.89 18.00 28.23
C GLY A 8 -40.82 16.96 28.54
N PHE A 9 -39.70 17.04 27.84
CA PHE A 9 -38.53 16.17 28.02
C PHE A 9 -38.01 16.25 29.46
N SER A 10 -37.68 15.11 30.05
CA SER A 10 -37.08 15.07 31.39
C SER A 10 -35.59 15.34 31.30
N LEU A 11 -35.00 16.09 32.24
CA LEU A 11 -33.55 16.40 32.24
C LEU A 11 -32.67 15.13 32.14
N ILE A 12 -33.08 14.05 32.81
CA ILE A 12 -32.40 12.76 32.79
C ILE A 12 -32.40 12.11 31.39
N GLU A 13 -33.42 12.38 30.58
CA GLU A 13 -33.55 11.84 29.22
C GLU A 13 -32.50 12.44 28.29
N ILE A 14 -32.27 13.75 28.38
CA ILE A 14 -31.19 14.40 27.61
C ILE A 14 -29.82 13.92 28.08
N MET A 15 -29.61 13.74 29.40
CA MET A 15 -28.32 13.27 29.92
C MET A 15 -27.99 11.84 29.49
N VAL A 16 -28.97 10.94 29.53
CA VAL A 16 -28.78 9.57 29.04
C VAL A 16 -28.60 9.55 27.52
N THR A 17 -29.34 10.39 26.79
CA THR A 17 -29.20 10.51 25.33
C THR A 17 -27.82 11.05 24.95
N SER A 18 -27.34 12.12 25.58
CA SER A 18 -26.01 12.68 25.29
C SER A 18 -24.88 11.71 25.63
N PHE A 19 -25.04 10.93 26.72
CA PHE A 19 -24.13 9.86 27.07
C PHE A 19 -24.07 8.79 25.96
N ILE A 20 -25.21 8.23 25.57
CA ILE A 20 -25.29 7.20 24.50
C ILE A 20 -24.71 7.74 23.18
N VAL A 21 -25.05 8.97 22.80
CA VAL A 21 -24.54 9.63 21.58
C VAL A 21 -23.02 9.80 21.63
N ALA A 22 -22.46 10.21 22.78
CA ALA A 22 -21.01 10.34 22.94
C ALA A 22 -20.29 9.00 22.69
N PHE A 23 -20.78 7.89 23.27
CA PHE A 23 -20.22 6.56 22.99
C PHE A 23 -20.41 6.13 21.53
N GLY A 24 -21.56 6.46 20.92
CA GLY A 24 -21.82 6.18 19.51
C GLY A 24 -20.81 6.86 18.56
N ILE A 25 -20.49 8.13 18.82
CA ILE A 25 -19.52 8.89 18.01
C ILE A 25 -18.10 8.37 18.24
N LEU A 26 -17.72 8.02 19.46
CA LEU A 26 -16.41 7.40 19.74
C LEU A 26 -16.24 6.08 19.01
N GLY A 27 -17.29 5.25 18.97
CA GLY A 27 -17.31 4.02 18.17
C GLY A 27 -17.12 4.29 16.67
N MET A 28 -17.82 5.28 16.12
CA MET A 28 -17.66 5.67 14.70
C MET A 28 -16.27 6.24 14.40
N ALA A 29 -15.71 7.06 15.29
CA ALA A 29 -14.36 7.61 15.13
C ALA A 29 -13.30 6.50 15.09
N ALA A 30 -13.43 5.48 15.95
CA ALA A 30 -12.54 4.32 15.92
C ALA A 30 -12.65 3.54 14.58
N LEU A 31 -13.86 3.37 14.05
CA LEU A 31 -14.07 2.75 12.74
C LEU A 31 -13.50 3.60 11.60
N GLN A 32 -13.65 4.93 11.67
CA GLN A 32 -13.10 5.85 10.68
C GLN A 32 -11.57 5.80 10.65
N LEU A 33 -10.92 5.73 11.83
CA LEU A 33 -9.47 5.55 11.92
C LEU A 33 -9.02 4.22 11.32
N LYS A 34 -9.72 3.11 11.61
CA LYS A 34 -9.43 1.80 11.00
C LYS A 34 -9.62 1.83 9.48
N SER A 35 -10.66 2.50 8.99
CA SER A 35 -10.90 2.67 7.56
C SER A 35 -9.77 3.46 6.89
N LEU A 36 -9.30 4.54 7.52
CA LEU A 36 -8.17 5.32 7.02
C LEU A 36 -6.88 4.50 6.96
N GLN A 37 -6.60 3.71 8.01
CA GLN A 37 -5.45 2.79 8.04
C GLN A 37 -5.53 1.76 6.90
N ALA A 38 -6.71 1.15 6.70
CA ALA A 38 -6.93 0.18 5.63
C ALA A 38 -6.77 0.82 4.24
N ALA A 39 -7.33 2.01 4.03
CA ALA A 39 -7.19 2.76 2.77
C ALA A 39 -5.73 3.11 2.49
N HIS A 40 -4.97 3.51 3.52
CA HIS A 40 -3.55 3.83 3.38
C HIS A 40 -2.71 2.60 3.01
N SER A 41 -2.97 1.45 3.65
CA SER A 41 -2.32 0.18 3.30
C SER A 41 -2.66 -0.26 1.87
N ALA A 42 -3.93 -0.16 1.47
CA ALA A 42 -4.36 -0.46 0.10
C ALA A 42 -3.70 0.46 -0.94
N TYR A 43 -3.54 1.75 -0.62
CA TYR A 43 -2.84 2.71 -1.45
C TYR A 43 -1.37 2.33 -1.66
N GLN A 44 -0.65 1.95 -0.59
CA GLN A 44 0.73 1.48 -0.72
C GLN A 44 0.86 0.22 -1.57
N ARG A 45 -0.03 -0.77 -1.40
CA ARG A 45 -0.08 -1.97 -2.24
C ARG A 45 -0.32 -1.63 -3.72
N THR A 46 -1.16 -0.63 -3.97
CA THR A 46 -1.42 -0.14 -5.34
C THR A 46 -0.15 0.43 -5.95
N ILE A 47 0.58 1.29 -5.22
CA ILE A 47 1.87 1.82 -5.69
C ILE A 47 2.88 0.69 -5.91
N ALA A 48 3.01 -0.25 -4.98
CA ALA A 48 3.93 -1.38 -5.11
C ALA A 48 3.64 -2.22 -6.36
N SER A 49 2.36 -2.42 -6.69
CA SER A 49 1.95 -3.13 -7.91
C SER A 49 2.35 -2.35 -9.17
N VAL A 50 2.20 -1.02 -9.17
CA VAL A 50 2.62 -0.15 -10.28
C VAL A 50 4.13 -0.20 -10.46
N ILE A 51 4.90 -0.15 -9.37
CA ILE A 51 6.36 -0.25 -9.40
C ILE A 51 6.79 -1.61 -9.96
N ALA A 52 6.19 -2.71 -9.48
CA ALA A 52 6.48 -4.04 -9.97
C ALA A 52 6.22 -4.14 -11.49
N MET A 53 5.08 -3.62 -11.96
CA MET A 53 4.73 -3.59 -13.38
C MET A 53 5.75 -2.81 -14.22
N ASP A 54 6.17 -1.61 -13.77
CA ASP A 54 7.19 -0.81 -14.47
C ASP A 54 8.55 -1.54 -14.54
N VAL A 55 8.96 -2.22 -13.46
CA VAL A 55 10.18 -3.03 -13.47
C VAL A 55 10.07 -4.21 -14.44
N VAL A 56 8.92 -4.87 -14.51
CA VAL A 56 8.66 -5.92 -15.52
C VAL A 56 8.79 -5.33 -16.92
N GLU A 57 8.10 -4.23 -17.23
CA GLU A 57 8.17 -3.61 -18.56
C GLU A 57 9.61 -3.27 -18.96
N ARG A 58 10.42 -2.76 -18.01
CA ARG A 58 11.84 -2.49 -18.22
C ARG A 58 12.65 -3.76 -18.45
N LEU A 59 12.35 -4.85 -17.74
CA LEU A 59 12.99 -6.15 -17.95
C LEU A 59 12.73 -6.67 -19.36
N TRP A 60 11.49 -6.60 -19.83
CA TRP A 60 11.11 -7.00 -21.19
C TRP A 60 11.77 -6.09 -22.24
N ALA A 61 11.79 -4.78 -22.02
CA ALA A 61 12.49 -3.85 -22.88
C ALA A 61 13.99 -4.14 -22.94
N ASN A 62 14.61 -4.46 -21.80
CA ASN A 62 16.02 -4.80 -21.70
C ASN A 62 16.38 -6.07 -22.49
N MET A 63 15.52 -7.10 -22.47
CA MET A 63 15.70 -8.31 -23.27
C MET A 63 15.67 -8.06 -24.78
N ALA A 64 14.96 -7.03 -25.23
CA ALA A 64 14.88 -6.65 -26.64
C ALA A 64 16.08 -5.79 -27.10
N MET A 65 16.99 -5.40 -26.20
CA MET A 65 18.16 -4.61 -26.52
C MET A 65 19.28 -5.48 -27.09
N ASP A 66 20.05 -4.92 -28.03
CA ASP A 66 21.21 -5.58 -28.64
C ASP A 66 22.34 -5.83 -27.61
N THR A 67 22.39 -5.00 -26.57
CA THR A 67 23.25 -5.16 -25.39
C THR A 67 22.40 -5.05 -24.12
N PRO A 68 21.83 -6.16 -23.62
CA PRO A 68 21.01 -6.16 -22.42
C PRO A 68 21.85 -5.78 -21.19
N LEU A 69 21.28 -4.93 -20.33
CA LEU A 69 21.81 -4.61 -19.01
C LEU A 69 21.81 -5.85 -18.11
N THR A 70 22.78 -5.93 -17.20
CA THR A 70 22.78 -6.95 -16.15
C THR A 70 21.66 -6.71 -15.14
N GLU A 71 21.21 -7.75 -14.44
CA GLU A 71 20.15 -7.67 -13.42
C GLU A 71 20.42 -6.57 -12.38
N THR A 72 21.68 -6.44 -11.94
CA THR A 72 22.12 -5.42 -10.99
C THR A 72 22.00 -4.01 -11.56
N GLN A 73 22.39 -3.80 -12.82
CA GLN A 73 22.27 -2.50 -13.48
C GLN A 73 20.81 -2.09 -13.69
N LEU A 74 19.96 -3.05 -14.09
CA LEU A 74 18.53 -2.83 -14.24
C LEU A 74 17.87 -2.50 -12.89
N GLN A 75 18.27 -3.18 -11.83
CA GLN A 75 17.81 -2.92 -10.47
C GLN A 75 18.21 -1.50 -10.01
N GLU A 76 19.48 -1.13 -10.14
CA GLU A 76 19.97 0.19 -9.76
C GLU A 76 19.29 1.31 -10.56
N GLN A 77 19.10 1.12 -11.87
CA GLN A 77 18.41 2.09 -12.72
C GLN A 77 16.93 2.24 -12.34
N SER A 78 16.25 1.12 -12.07
CA SER A 78 14.84 1.12 -11.69
C SER A 78 14.64 1.74 -10.30
N LEU A 79 15.53 1.42 -9.36
CA LEU A 79 15.56 2.03 -8.04
C LEU A 79 15.81 3.53 -8.12
N ALA A 80 16.79 3.97 -8.91
CA ALA A 80 17.10 5.38 -9.12
C ALA A 80 15.93 6.13 -9.77
N HIS A 81 15.24 5.52 -10.73
CA HIS A 81 14.04 6.09 -11.35
C HIS A 81 12.96 6.38 -10.30
N TRP A 82 12.58 5.37 -9.51
CA TRP A 82 11.53 5.52 -8.50
C TRP A 82 11.96 6.38 -7.30
N GLN A 83 13.24 6.41 -6.96
CA GLN A 83 13.81 7.33 -5.97
C GLN A 83 13.85 8.79 -6.46
N GLN A 84 14.06 9.04 -7.76
CA GLN A 84 13.99 10.40 -8.31
C GLN A 84 12.54 10.87 -8.46
N THR A 85 11.61 9.98 -8.82
CA THR A 85 10.16 10.26 -8.78
C THR A 85 9.65 10.51 -7.35
N ALA A 86 10.38 10.08 -6.32
CA ALA A 86 10.03 10.24 -4.92
C ALA A 86 9.94 11.71 -4.44
N ASN A 87 10.56 12.64 -5.16
CA ASN A 87 10.45 14.07 -4.85
C ASN A 87 9.11 14.69 -5.28
N SER A 88 8.14 13.93 -5.80
CA SER A 88 6.96 14.52 -6.45
C SER A 88 5.63 13.76 -6.36
N ARG A 89 5.33 13.04 -5.24
CA ARG A 89 3.96 12.69 -4.72
C ARG A 89 3.68 11.20 -4.43
N GLN A 90 4.50 10.25 -4.90
CA GLN A 90 4.11 8.81 -4.91
C GLN A 90 5.26 7.83 -4.61
N SER A 91 6.06 8.09 -3.58
CA SER A 91 7.10 7.15 -3.13
C SER A 91 6.62 6.23 -2.00
N LEU A 92 7.03 4.97 -2.08
CA LEU A 92 6.98 4.06 -0.94
C LEU A 92 8.12 4.41 0.03
N PRO A 93 7.83 4.56 1.33
CA PRO A 93 8.87 4.79 2.33
C PRO A 93 9.78 3.56 2.43
N GLY A 94 11.10 3.77 2.31
CA GLY A 94 12.08 2.68 2.36
C GLY A 94 11.91 1.65 1.26
N LEU A 95 11.62 2.08 0.03
CA LEU A 95 11.53 1.21 -1.15
C LEU A 95 12.82 0.42 -1.34
N GLY A 96 12.72 -0.90 -1.29
CA GLY A 96 13.68 -1.84 -1.83
C GLY A 96 13.11 -2.55 -3.06
N LEU A 97 14.01 -2.82 -4.00
CA LEU A 97 13.74 -3.56 -5.21
C LEU A 97 14.82 -4.61 -5.35
N THR A 98 14.44 -5.87 -5.46
CA THR A 98 15.37 -6.97 -5.71
C THR A 98 14.90 -7.75 -6.91
N LEU A 99 15.79 -7.92 -7.89
CA LEU A 99 15.57 -8.79 -9.04
C LEU A 99 16.42 -10.04 -8.85
N THR A 100 15.77 -11.20 -8.83
CA THR A 100 16.47 -12.48 -8.74
C THR A 100 15.96 -13.41 -9.84
N ASN A 101 16.89 -13.93 -10.66
CA ASN A 101 16.59 -15.03 -11.55
C ASN A 101 16.47 -16.35 -10.76
N ALA A 102 15.36 -17.06 -10.92
CA ALA A 102 15.21 -18.38 -10.34
C ALA A 102 16.13 -19.37 -11.07
N THR A 103 17.21 -19.77 -10.39
CA THR A 103 18.35 -20.50 -10.98
C THR A 103 17.90 -21.71 -11.80
N GLY A 104 18.14 -21.67 -13.12
CA GLY A 104 17.80 -22.77 -14.04
C GLY A 104 16.43 -22.66 -14.73
N THR A 105 15.71 -21.55 -14.55
CA THR A 105 14.43 -21.27 -15.22
C THR A 105 14.43 -19.84 -15.79
N ASN A 106 13.67 -19.60 -16.86
CA ASN A 106 13.51 -18.26 -17.46
C ASN A 106 12.55 -17.37 -16.63
N THR A 107 12.44 -17.63 -15.33
CA THR A 107 11.52 -16.99 -14.41
C THR A 107 12.28 -15.95 -13.60
N TYR A 108 11.84 -14.70 -13.72
CA TYR A 108 12.39 -13.59 -12.95
C TYR A 108 11.43 -13.25 -11.81
N VAL A 109 11.96 -13.25 -10.59
CA VAL A 109 11.21 -12.87 -9.40
C VAL A 109 11.56 -11.43 -9.07
N ILE A 110 10.57 -10.55 -9.18
CA ILE A 110 10.67 -9.14 -8.82
C ILE A 110 10.08 -8.99 -7.42
N THR A 111 10.94 -8.67 -6.47
CA THR A 111 10.53 -8.39 -5.10
C THR A 111 10.51 -6.88 -4.90
N VAL A 112 9.34 -6.35 -4.54
CA VAL A 112 9.17 -4.96 -4.10
C VAL A 112 8.95 -4.99 -2.59
N ASP A 113 9.86 -4.38 -1.84
CA ASP A 113 9.75 -4.23 -0.40
C ASP A 113 9.60 -2.75 -0.02
N TRP A 114 8.80 -2.47 1.01
CA TRP A 114 8.74 -1.13 1.58
C TRP A 114 8.65 -1.19 3.11
N GLY A 115 9.34 -0.25 3.74
CA GLY A 115 9.36 -0.12 5.18
C GLY A 115 8.14 0.65 5.69
N GLU A 116 7.28 -0.02 6.46
CA GLU A 116 6.26 0.64 7.27
C GLU A 116 6.82 0.96 8.67
N SER A 117 7.94 1.70 8.72
CA SER A 117 8.67 2.02 9.97
C SER A 117 7.86 2.83 10.99
N ARG A 118 6.64 3.25 10.65
CA ARG A 118 5.69 3.94 11.52
C ARG A 118 4.99 3.03 12.53
N PHE A 119 5.04 1.69 12.38
CA PHE A 119 4.34 0.75 13.28
C PHE A 119 5.23 -0.12 14.18
N GLY A 120 6.56 0.08 14.17
CA GLY A 120 7.48 -0.48 15.18
C GLY A 120 8.67 -1.22 14.57
N GLU A 121 9.77 -1.25 15.33
CA GLU A 121 11.08 -1.77 14.91
C GLU A 121 11.13 -3.28 14.65
N ASN A 122 10.05 -4.02 14.95
CA ASN A 122 9.91 -5.47 14.73
C ASN A 122 8.86 -5.82 13.65
N ASP A 123 8.34 -4.83 12.91
CA ASP A 123 7.34 -5.09 11.89
C ASP A 123 8.03 -5.65 10.64
N VAL A 124 7.60 -6.85 10.22
CA VAL A 124 8.13 -7.49 9.00
C VAL A 124 7.86 -6.53 7.84
N PRO A 125 8.87 -6.14 7.03
CA PRO A 125 8.65 -5.22 5.94
C PRO A 125 7.52 -5.74 5.05
N SER A 126 6.57 -4.87 4.72
CA SER A 126 5.50 -5.24 3.81
C SER A 126 6.12 -5.56 2.46
N GLN A 127 6.06 -6.84 2.09
CA GLN A 127 6.66 -7.35 0.87
C GLN A 127 5.57 -7.67 -0.14
N PHE A 128 5.75 -7.19 -1.37
CA PHE A 128 4.95 -7.59 -2.52
C PHE A 128 5.86 -8.32 -3.50
N ILE A 129 5.63 -9.62 -3.65
CA ILE A 129 6.41 -10.48 -4.56
C ILE A 129 5.62 -10.63 -5.85
N TYR A 130 6.21 -10.21 -6.96
CA TYR A 130 5.66 -10.41 -8.29
C TYR A 130 6.58 -11.34 -9.08
N SER A 131 6.10 -12.52 -9.42
CA SER A 131 6.84 -13.48 -10.26
C SER A 131 6.41 -13.31 -11.71
N VAL A 132 7.37 -13.15 -12.61
CA VAL A 132 7.12 -13.14 -14.05
C VAL A 132 7.89 -14.29 -14.71
N ASP A 133 7.16 -15.17 -15.37
CA ASP A 133 7.74 -16.17 -16.26
C ASP A 133 8.01 -15.51 -17.61
N LEU A 134 9.28 -15.37 -17.97
CA LEU A 134 9.64 -14.92 -19.31
C LEU A 134 9.59 -16.14 -20.22
N TYR A 135 8.91 -16.04 -21.35
CA TYR A 135 8.85 -17.13 -22.33
C TYR A 135 10.26 -17.38 -22.89
N PRO A 136 10.73 -18.65 -22.99
CA PRO A 136 12.04 -18.94 -23.57
C PRO A 136 12.05 -18.43 -25.01
N GLY A 137 12.92 -17.47 -25.29
CA GLY A 137 13.26 -17.09 -26.65
C GLY A 137 13.81 -18.31 -27.39
N SER A 138 13.15 -18.67 -28.48
CA SER A 138 13.58 -19.70 -29.44
C SER A 138 14.93 -19.39 -30.06
#